data_AF-A0A3B1A3V2-F1
#
_entry.id   AF-A0A3B1A3V2-F1
#
_cell.length_a   1.000
_cell.length_b   1.000
_cell.length_c   1.000
_cell.angle_alpha   90.00
_cell.angle_beta   90.00
_cell.angle_gamma   90.00
#
_symmetry.space_group_name_H-M   'P 1'
#
loop_
_entity.id
_entity.type
_entity.pdbx_description
1 polymer ?
#
loop_
_entity_poly.entity_id
_entity_poly.type
_entity_poly.pdbx_seq_one_letter_code
_entity_poly.pdbx_strand_id
1 'polypeptide(L)'
;MSVLAPIQNCEFKYQCPKDWFELEESDDENIRYCNKCDQNVYFCKDEKELKQSIEKNRCVAIVSINNGEDSMMLGMITEERYKNITDK
;
A
#
# COMPACT_ATOMS: atom_id res chain seq x y z
N MET A 1 -33.03 16.14 2.62
CA MET A 1 -31.81 16.66 1.95
C MET A 1 -30.66 16.37 2.90
N SER A 2 -29.83 15.38 2.59
CA SER A 2 -28.75 14.92 3.46
C SER A 2 -27.57 15.88 3.38
N VAL A 3 -27.16 16.41 4.54
CA VAL A 3 -26.01 17.31 4.66
C VAL A 3 -24.76 16.46 4.71
N LEU A 4 -23.91 16.53 3.68
CA LEU A 4 -22.56 15.98 3.71
C LEU A 4 -21.64 17.06 4.29
N ALA A 5 -21.19 16.87 5.53
CA ALA A 5 -20.25 17.78 6.16
C ALA A 5 -18.84 17.62 5.54
N PRO A 6 -18.11 18.72 5.26
CA PRO A 6 -16.74 18.64 4.79
C PRO A 6 -15.83 18.19 5.95
N ILE A 7 -15.04 17.13 5.70
CA ILE A 7 -14.10 16.59 6.69
C ILE A 7 -12.96 17.60 6.87
N GLN A 8 -13.02 18.40 7.93
CA GLN A 8 -11.89 19.20 8.40
C GLN A 8 -11.21 18.42 9.53
N ASN A 9 -9.87 18.31 9.46
CA ASN A 9 -8.98 17.75 10.50
C ASN A 9 -8.71 16.23 10.52
N CYS A 10 -8.62 15.56 9.37
CA CYS A 10 -8.12 14.17 9.31
C CYS A 10 -6.59 14.10 9.24
N GLU A 11 -5.91 14.13 10.38
CA GLU A 11 -4.54 13.59 10.49
C GLU A 11 -4.59 12.05 10.50
N PHE A 12 -4.75 11.41 9.35
CA PHE A 12 -4.57 9.95 9.27
C PHE A 12 -3.09 9.60 9.09
N LYS A 13 -2.44 9.38 10.24
CA LYS A 13 -1.05 8.93 10.41
C LYS A 13 -0.96 7.40 10.60
N TYR A 14 -1.82 6.62 9.93
CA TYR A 14 -1.96 5.18 10.20
C TYR A 14 -1.28 4.31 9.15
N GLN A 15 -0.21 3.61 9.57
CA GLN A 15 0.27 2.41 8.91
C GLN A 15 -0.88 1.38 8.91
N CYS A 16 -1.23 0.85 7.74
CA CYS A 16 -2.31 -0.12 7.63
C CYS A 16 -1.97 -1.35 8.48
N PRO A 17 -2.79 -1.72 9.50
CA PRO A 17 -2.49 -2.87 10.36
C PRO A 17 -2.95 -4.20 9.76
N LYS A 18 -3.38 -4.20 8.49
CA LYS A 18 -3.89 -5.39 7.81
C LYS A 18 -2.77 -6.08 7.05
N ASP A 19 -2.81 -7.40 7.07
CA ASP A 19 -1.98 -8.21 6.20
C ASP A 19 -2.57 -8.30 4.78
N TRP A 20 -1.73 -8.58 3.79
CA TRP A 20 -2.15 -8.79 2.40
C TRP A 20 -3.25 -9.86 2.30
N PHE A 21 -3.13 -10.91 3.11
CA PHE A 21 -4.09 -12.02 3.16
C PHE A 21 -5.44 -11.62 3.80
N GLU A 22 -5.52 -10.49 4.51
CA GLU A 22 -6.76 -9.96 5.11
C GLU A 22 -7.47 -8.91 4.24
N LEU A 23 -6.92 -8.61 3.08
CA LEU A 23 -7.54 -7.74 2.09
C LEU A 23 -8.55 -8.51 1.24
N GLU A 24 -9.57 -7.81 0.75
CA GLU A 24 -10.53 -8.41 -0.18
C GLU A 24 -9.87 -8.72 -1.51
N GLU A 25 -10.14 -9.91 -2.02
CA GLU A 25 -9.67 -10.33 -3.33
C GLU A 25 -10.41 -9.54 -4.40
N SER A 26 -9.65 -8.99 -5.35
CA SER A 26 -10.20 -8.35 -6.55
C SER A 26 -10.19 -9.35 -7.70
N ASP A 27 -10.73 -8.96 -8.86
CA ASP A 27 -10.64 -9.73 -10.10
C ASP A 27 -9.19 -10.09 -10.52
N ASP A 28 -8.19 -9.32 -10.06
CA ASP A 28 -6.76 -9.56 -10.31
C ASP A 28 -6.07 -10.10 -9.06
N GLU A 29 -5.36 -11.22 -9.15
CA GLU A 29 -4.62 -11.81 -8.01
C GLU A 29 -3.50 -10.89 -7.46
N ASN A 30 -3.00 -9.98 -8.29
CA ASN A 30 -1.99 -8.99 -7.90
C ASN A 30 -2.62 -7.68 -7.39
N ILE A 31 -3.95 -7.58 -7.30
CA ILE A 31 -4.64 -6.40 -6.79
C ILE A 31 -5.60 -6.86 -5.69
N ARG A 32 -5.53 -6.21 -4.53
CA ARG A 32 -6.48 -6.45 -3.46
C ARG A 32 -7.10 -5.15 -2.98
N TYR A 33 -8.34 -5.24 -2.50
CA TYR A 33 -9.04 -4.09 -1.98
C TYR A 33 -8.83 -3.96 -0.47
N CYS A 34 -8.33 -2.80 -0.04
CA CYS A 34 -8.29 -2.45 1.37
C CYS A 34 -9.56 -1.70 1.74
N ASN A 35 -10.52 -2.40 2.33
CA ASN A 35 -11.74 -1.79 2.87
C ASN A 35 -11.52 -0.80 4.02
N LYS A 36 -10.34 -0.81 4.68
CA LYS A 36 -9.98 0.19 5.71
C LYS A 36 -9.51 1.51 5.11
N CYS A 37 -8.69 1.42 4.05
CA CYS A 37 -8.17 2.60 3.37
C CYS A 37 -9.13 3.09 2.29
N ASP A 38 -10.07 2.23 1.87
CA ASP A 38 -10.95 2.40 0.71
C ASP A 38 -10.15 2.56 -0.60
N GLN A 39 -9.12 1.73 -0.77
CA GLN A 39 -8.16 1.84 -1.89
C GLN A 39 -7.71 0.47 -2.38
N ASN A 40 -7.39 0.41 -3.68
CA ASN A 40 -6.73 -0.73 -4.29
C ASN A 40 -5.26 -0.78 -3.87
N VAL A 41 -4.83 -1.94 -3.39
CA VAL A 41 -3.44 -2.26 -3.08
C VAL A 41 -2.89 -3.15 -4.19
N TYR A 42 -1.82 -2.68 -4.81
CA TYR A 42 -1.18 -3.37 -5.93
C TYR A 42 0.04 -4.15 -5.42
N PHE A 43 0.05 -5.45 -5.64
CA PHE A 43 1.21 -6.29 -5.32
C PHE A 43 2.30 -6.05 -6.36
N CYS A 44 3.37 -5.37 -5.94
CA CYS A 44 4.50 -5.07 -6.79
C CYS A 44 5.59 -6.10 -6.49
N LYS A 45 5.87 -6.96 -7.48
CA LYS A 45 6.95 -7.95 -7.39
C LYS A 45 8.28 -7.35 -7.85
N ASP A 46 8.20 -6.40 -8.77
CA ASP A 46 9.35 -5.77 -9.40
C ASP A 46 9.46 -4.28 -9.06
N GLU A 47 10.69 -3.77 -9.08
CA GLU A 47 10.99 -2.35 -8.90
C GLU A 47 10.26 -1.45 -9.91
N LYS A 48 10.06 -1.94 -11.14
CA LYS A 48 9.34 -1.18 -12.18
C LYS A 48 7.88 -0.97 -11.82
N GLU A 49 7.20 -2.01 -11.35
CA GLU A 49 5.80 -1.93 -10.92
C GLU A 49 5.67 -1.02 -9.70
N LEU A 50 6.61 -1.15 -8.77
CA LEU A 50 6.69 -0.31 -7.60
C LEU A 50 6.86 1.16 -7.98
N LYS A 51 7.84 1.49 -8.83
CA LYS A 51 8.09 2.86 -9.29
C LYS A 51 6.87 3.44 -10.01
N GLN A 52 6.25 2.70 -10.92
CA GLN A 52 5.02 3.15 -11.59
C GLN A 52 3.88 3.43 -10.60
N SER A 53 3.79 2.63 -9.54
CA SER A 53 2.76 2.81 -8.51
C SER A 53 3.07 4.00 -7.61
N ILE A 54 4.35 4.25 -7.30
CA ILE A 54 4.81 5.46 -6.59
C ILE A 54 4.50 6.71 -7.41
N GLU A 55 4.84 6.74 -8.70
CA GLU A 55 4.52 7.86 -9.62
C GLU A 55 3.01 8.13 -9.69
N LYS A 56 2.19 7.08 -9.55
CA LYS A 56 0.72 7.16 -9.53
C LYS A 56 0.12 7.39 -8.13
N ASN A 57 0.95 7.56 -7.09
CA ASN A 57 0.51 7.66 -5.68
C ASN A 57 -0.47 6.55 -5.26
N ARG A 58 -0.16 5.30 -5.63
CA ARG A 58 -0.99 4.13 -5.31
C ARG A 58 -0.47 3.39 -4.10
N CYS A 59 -1.38 2.74 -3.38
CA CYS A 59 -1.03 1.83 -2.30
C CYS A 59 -0.45 0.54 -2.90
N VAL A 60 0.67 0.09 -2.38
CA VAL A 60 1.39 -1.09 -2.89
C VAL A 60 1.68 -2.07 -1.78
N ALA A 61 1.76 -3.35 -2.15
CA ALA A 61 2.24 -4.41 -1.29
C ALA A 61 3.55 -4.94 -1.86
N ILE A 62 4.59 -4.97 -1.02
CA ILE A 62 5.92 -5.46 -1.36
C ILE A 62 6.38 -6.48 -0.34
N VAL A 63 7.23 -7.42 -0.75
CA VAL A 63 7.87 -8.36 0.16
C VAL A 63 9.21 -7.77 0.60
N SER A 64 9.39 -7.60 1.91
CA SER A 64 10.65 -7.17 2.51
C SER A 64 11.30 -8.35 3.21
N ILE A 65 12.51 -8.70 2.78
CA ILE A 65 13.30 -9.78 3.38
C ILE A 65 14.20 -9.14 4.43
N ASN A 66 13.93 -9.40 5.72
CA ASN A 66 14.84 -8.99 6.80
C ASN A 66 15.34 -10.23 7.53
N ASN A 67 16.66 -10.46 7.49
CA ASN A 67 17.36 -11.52 8.24
C ASN A 67 16.78 -12.94 8.04
N GLY A 68 16.26 -13.24 6.85
CA GLY A 68 15.70 -14.56 6.53
C GLY A 68 14.20 -14.71 6.83
N GLU A 69 13.52 -13.65 7.24
CA GLU A 69 12.06 -13.61 7.37
C GLU A 69 11.44 -12.76 6.26
N ASP A 70 10.51 -13.36 5.52
CA ASP A 70 9.72 -12.70 4.48
C ASP A 70 8.57 -11.94 5.15
N SER A 71 8.68 -10.61 5.24
CA SER A 71 7.62 -9.76 5.78
C SER A 71 6.96 -8.96 4.66
N MET A 72 5.64 -9.10 4.49
CA MET A 72 4.91 -8.25 3.56
C MET A 72 4.65 -6.88 4.17
N MET A 73 5.02 -5.83 3.45
CA MET A 73 4.73 -4.46 3.82
C MET A 73 3.71 -3.87 2.86
N LEU A 74 2.63 -3.31 3.41
CA LEU A 74 1.55 -2.67 2.65
C LEU A 74 1.50 -1.18 2.96
N GLY A 75 1.43 -0.36 1.93
CA GLY A 75 1.26 1.08 2.09
C GLY A 75 1.60 1.89 0.85
N MET A 76 1.45 3.21 0.96
CA MET A 76 1.99 4.14 -0.02
C MET A 76 3.48 4.36 0.25
N ILE A 77 4.32 3.98 -0.71
CA ILE A 77 5.76 4.15 -0.64
C ILE A 77 6.11 5.49 -1.30
N THR A 78 6.96 6.27 -0.63
CA THR A 78 7.54 7.50 -1.22
C THR A 78 8.88 7.18 -1.89
N GLU A 79 9.33 8.00 -2.83
CA GLU A 79 10.63 7.81 -3.49
C GLU A 79 11.81 7.72 -2.50
N GLU A 80 11.78 8.51 -1.43
CA GLU A 80 12.79 8.46 -0.37
C GLU A 80 12.79 7.11 0.35
N ARG A 81 11.61 6.54 0.60
CA ARG A 81 11.48 5.25 1.28
C ARG A 81 11.83 4.09 0.36
N TYR A 82 11.52 4.19 -0.93
CA TYR A 82 11.93 3.22 -1.95
C TYR A 82 13.44 3.04 -2.00
N LYS A 83 14.21 4.14 -2.08
CA LYS A 83 15.69 4.08 -2.09
C LYS A 83 16.25 3.36 -0.85
N ASN A 84 15.69 3.62 0.33
CA ASN A 84 16.12 2.97 1.57
C ASN A 84 15.79 1.47 1.64
N ILE A 85 14.82 0.99 0.85
CA ILE A 85 14.44 -0.43 0.81
C ILE A 85 15.30 -1.19 -0.20
N THR A 86 15.66 -0.56 -1.33
CA THR A 86 16.42 -1.19 -2.42
C THR A 86 17.94 -1.03 -2.32
N ASP A 87 18.44 -0.07 -1.54
CA ASP A 87 19.89 0.18 -1.37
C ASP A 87 20.54 -0.70 -0.28
N LYS A 88 20.00 -1.90 -0.01
CA LYS A 88 20.47 -2.79 1.05
C LYS A 88 21.29 -3.96 0.53
#